data_AF-A0A7H8PLN6-F1
#
_entry.id   AF-A0A7H8PLN6-F1
#
_cell.length_a   1.000
_cell.length_b   1.000
_cell.length_c   1.000
_cell.angle_alpha   90.00
_cell.angle_beta   90.00
_cell.angle_gamma   90.00
#
_symmetry.space_group_name_H-M   'P 1'
#
loop_
_entity.id
_entity.type
_entity.pdbx_description
1 polymer ?
#
loop_
_entity_poly.entity_id
_entity_poly.type
_entity_poly.pdbx_seq_one_letter_code
_entity_poly.pdbx_strand_id
1 'polypeptide(L)'
;MIRREFIKTSLLGITGISCFPVASLTPSFSKDDLMGKSNPTLYGTSYKLRKEAHQSFLEMSKAASKSGIRIKVVSSYRNYAHQNRIWERKYKAFTTKKMTPEQAIKKIIEYSTIPGTSRHHWGTDLDIVDGNAPQPKGLLLEKNFASEGPFCKLKEWMDRHASSFGFELVYTNKEGRKGFKYEPWHYTYTPLSIPMLKAYRKIDIKKELEKANLLGSSHFTDTFIQNYINENILDINPELL
;
A
#
# COMPACT_ATOMS: atom_id res chain seq x y z
N MET A 1 -48.51 22.02 -68.23
CA MET A 1 -47.51 21.22 -67.49
C MET A 1 -46.86 22.13 -66.45
N ILE A 2 -47.02 21.82 -65.17
CA ILE A 2 -47.09 22.74 -64.03
C ILE A 2 -45.90 22.53 -63.07
N ARG A 3 -45.24 23.63 -62.63
CA ARG A 3 -44.51 23.88 -61.34
C ARG A 3 -43.33 22.92 -60.98
N ARG A 4 -42.35 23.24 -60.12
CA ARG A 4 -41.94 24.37 -59.25
C ARG A 4 -40.51 24.07 -58.77
N GLU A 5 -39.76 25.11 -58.41
CA GLU A 5 -38.60 25.01 -57.53
C GLU A 5 -38.93 24.42 -56.16
N PHE A 6 -37.95 23.79 -55.51
CA PHE A 6 -37.85 23.79 -54.05
C PHE A 6 -36.41 23.51 -53.58
N ILE A 7 -35.75 24.56 -53.07
CA ILE A 7 -34.52 24.48 -52.27
C ILE A 7 -34.86 23.77 -50.96
N LYS A 8 -34.17 22.68 -50.63
CA LYS A 8 -34.25 22.04 -49.32
C LYS A 8 -33.12 22.57 -48.43
N THR A 9 -33.46 23.51 -47.56
CA THR A 9 -32.71 23.83 -46.35
C THR A 9 -32.81 22.67 -45.36
N SER A 10 -31.70 22.01 -45.08
CA SER A 10 -31.58 21.05 -43.97
C SER A 10 -31.12 21.79 -42.72
N LEU A 11 -32.04 21.99 -41.77
CA LEU A 11 -31.76 22.48 -40.41
C LEU A 11 -31.16 21.30 -39.62
N LEU A 12 -29.86 21.32 -39.32
CA LEU A 12 -29.24 20.40 -38.37
C LEU A 12 -29.57 20.88 -36.95
N GLY A 13 -30.50 20.19 -36.29
CA GLY A 13 -30.79 20.38 -34.88
C GLY A 13 -29.62 19.93 -34.01
N ILE A 14 -29.01 20.87 -33.29
CA ILE A 14 -28.00 20.60 -32.26
C ILE A 14 -28.76 20.13 -31.02
N THR A 15 -28.80 18.83 -30.77
CA THR A 15 -29.20 18.29 -29.47
C THR A 15 -28.06 18.55 -28.48
N GLY A 16 -28.24 19.56 -27.62
CA GLY A 16 -27.36 19.80 -26.51
C GLY A 16 -27.39 18.62 -25.55
N ILE A 17 -26.32 17.83 -25.52
CA ILE A 17 -26.10 16.83 -24.46
C ILE A 17 -25.74 17.62 -23.20
N SER A 18 -26.74 17.85 -22.35
CA SER A 18 -26.54 18.34 -21.00
C SER A 18 -25.72 17.31 -20.22
N CYS A 19 -24.43 17.58 -20.07
CA CYS A 19 -23.53 16.79 -19.26
C CYS A 19 -23.88 17.06 -17.79
N PHE A 20 -24.72 16.20 -17.20
CA PHE A 20 -24.92 16.22 -15.76
C PHE A 20 -23.59 15.87 -15.07
N PRO A 21 -23.16 16.61 -14.03
CA PRO A 21 -21.98 16.23 -13.27
C PRO A 21 -22.30 14.92 -12.57
N VAL A 22 -21.66 13.83 -12.99
CA VAL A 22 -21.64 12.60 -12.21
C VAL A 22 -20.93 12.95 -10.91
N ALA A 23 -21.70 13.14 -9.84
CA ALA A 23 -21.15 13.29 -8.51
C ALA A 23 -20.24 12.08 -8.26
N SER A 24 -18.94 12.32 -8.26
CA SER A 24 -17.97 11.28 -7.91
C SER A 24 -18.23 10.91 -6.46
N LEU A 25 -18.93 9.80 -6.25
CA LEU A 25 -19.04 9.14 -4.96
C LEU A 25 -17.62 8.73 -4.55
N THR A 26 -16.91 9.63 -3.87
CA THR A 26 -15.63 9.27 -3.27
C THR A 26 -15.91 8.17 -2.25
N PRO A 27 -15.29 6.99 -2.36
CA PRO A 27 -15.50 5.94 -1.39
C PRO A 27 -15.12 6.48 0.00
N SER A 28 -16.07 6.42 0.93
CA SER A 28 -15.83 6.79 2.32
C SER A 28 -15.27 5.57 3.05
N PHE A 29 -14.01 5.63 3.45
CA PHE A 29 -13.37 4.58 4.24
C PHE A 29 -13.58 4.85 5.73
N SER A 30 -14.13 3.89 6.46
CA SER A 30 -14.33 4.06 7.90
C SER A 30 -12.98 4.03 8.64
N LYS A 31 -12.92 4.65 9.81
CA LYS A 31 -11.73 4.60 10.67
C LYS A 31 -11.31 3.15 10.94
N ASP A 32 -12.26 2.28 11.28
CA ASP A 32 -11.97 0.88 11.58
C ASP A 32 -11.44 0.13 10.36
N ASP A 33 -11.90 0.48 9.16
CA ASP A 33 -11.38 -0.07 7.92
C ASP A 33 -9.91 0.31 7.70
N LEU A 34 -9.59 1.59 7.85
CA LEU A 34 -8.24 2.11 7.66
C LEU A 34 -7.25 1.64 8.74
N MET A 35 -7.74 1.27 9.93
CA MET A 35 -6.96 0.73 11.04
C MET A 35 -6.96 -0.81 11.09
N GLY A 36 -7.55 -1.49 10.09
CA GLY A 36 -7.57 -2.95 10.01
C GLY A 36 -8.44 -3.63 11.06
N LYS A 37 -9.38 -2.90 11.64
CA LYS A 37 -10.36 -3.37 12.63
C LYS A 37 -11.70 -3.77 11.98
N SER A 38 -11.86 -3.56 10.68
CA SER A 38 -12.99 -4.05 9.88
C SER A 38 -12.72 -5.43 9.25
N ASN A 39 -13.71 -5.96 8.54
CA ASN A 39 -13.60 -7.16 7.70
C ASN A 39 -13.98 -6.81 6.24
N PRO A 40 -13.10 -6.19 5.46
CA PRO A 40 -13.41 -5.85 4.08
C PRO A 40 -13.52 -7.12 3.23
N THR A 41 -14.29 -7.06 2.14
CA THR A 41 -14.29 -8.13 1.13
C THR A 41 -12.96 -8.14 0.38
N LEU A 42 -12.28 -9.29 0.39
CA LEU A 42 -10.95 -9.45 -0.17
C LEU A 42 -10.89 -10.65 -1.13
N TYR A 43 -10.04 -10.53 -2.14
CA TYR A 43 -9.87 -11.45 -3.25
C TYR A 43 -8.43 -11.97 -3.32
N GLY A 44 -8.26 -13.14 -3.95
CA GLY A 44 -7.01 -13.89 -3.99
C GLY A 44 -7.02 -15.14 -3.08
N THR A 45 -6.26 -16.16 -3.49
CA THR A 45 -6.14 -17.44 -2.76
C THR A 45 -4.95 -17.41 -1.80
N SER A 46 -3.74 -17.18 -2.32
CA SER A 46 -2.49 -17.08 -1.56
C SER A 46 -2.18 -15.67 -1.02
N TYR A 47 -2.99 -14.70 -1.39
CA TYR A 47 -2.93 -13.31 -0.95
C TYR A 47 -4.34 -12.76 -0.84
N LYS A 48 -4.48 -11.59 -0.21
CA LYS A 48 -5.77 -10.92 0.03
C LYS A 48 -5.66 -9.44 -0.33
N LEU A 49 -6.43 -9.02 -1.33
CA LEU A 49 -6.51 -7.64 -1.84
C LEU A 49 -7.95 -7.22 -2.07
N ARG A 50 -8.22 -5.91 -2.10
CA ARG A 50 -9.51 -5.40 -2.59
C ARG A 50 -9.70 -5.70 -4.07
N LYS A 51 -10.95 -5.65 -4.53
CA LYS A 51 -11.34 -6.10 -5.88
C LYS A 51 -10.50 -5.44 -6.98
N GLU A 52 -10.41 -4.12 -6.99
CA GLU A 52 -9.70 -3.37 -8.03
C GLU A 52 -8.19 -3.66 -7.99
N ALA A 53 -7.61 -3.68 -6.78
CA ALA A 53 -6.19 -4.02 -6.59
C ALA A 53 -5.89 -5.46 -7.04
N HIS A 54 -6.79 -6.41 -6.75
CA HIS A 54 -6.65 -7.81 -7.18
C HIS A 54 -6.68 -7.93 -8.70
N GLN A 55 -7.64 -7.29 -9.37
CA GLN A 55 -7.75 -7.32 -10.82
C GLN A 55 -6.50 -6.73 -11.48
N SER A 56 -6.04 -5.57 -11.02
CA SER A 56 -4.81 -4.97 -11.55
C SER A 56 -3.57 -5.83 -11.28
N PHE A 57 -3.50 -6.45 -10.10
CA PHE A 57 -2.41 -7.37 -9.75
C PHE A 57 -2.37 -8.61 -10.66
N LEU A 58 -3.52 -9.15 -11.09
CA LEU A 58 -3.56 -10.25 -12.04
C LEU A 58 -3.00 -9.86 -13.40
N GLU A 59 -3.35 -8.67 -13.91
CA GLU A 59 -2.80 -8.16 -15.18
C GLU A 59 -1.30 -7.90 -15.09
N MET A 60 -0.83 -7.28 -13.99
CA MET A 60 0.60 -7.08 -13.73
C MET A 60 1.35 -8.41 -13.66
N SER A 61 0.82 -9.40 -12.94
CA SER A 61 1.43 -10.73 -12.81
C SER A 61 1.49 -11.47 -14.15
N LYS A 62 0.45 -11.33 -14.99
CA LYS A 62 0.41 -11.88 -16.35
C LYS A 62 1.39 -11.19 -17.29
N ALA A 63 1.63 -9.90 -17.14
CA ALA A 63 2.64 -9.19 -17.91
C ALA A 63 4.07 -9.59 -17.48
N ALA A 64 4.32 -9.71 -16.16
CA ALA A 64 5.60 -10.16 -15.62
C ALA A 64 5.96 -11.58 -16.08
N SER A 65 4.97 -12.49 -16.15
CA SER A 65 5.22 -13.87 -16.58
C SER A 65 5.68 -13.98 -18.03
N LYS A 66 5.25 -13.08 -18.92
CA LYS A 66 5.77 -12.97 -20.30
C LYS A 66 7.24 -12.56 -20.34
N SER A 67 7.74 -11.93 -19.29
CA SER A 67 9.15 -11.57 -19.10
C SER A 67 9.93 -12.63 -18.31
N GLY A 68 9.35 -13.83 -18.10
CA GLY A 68 9.99 -14.92 -17.35
C GLY A 68 9.96 -14.77 -15.82
N ILE A 69 9.25 -13.76 -15.30
CA ILE A 69 9.19 -13.45 -13.87
C ILE A 69 7.87 -13.97 -13.29
N ARG A 70 7.95 -14.77 -12.22
CA ARG A 70 6.74 -15.22 -11.51
C ARG A 70 6.59 -14.41 -10.23
N ILE A 71 5.73 -13.40 -10.22
CA ILE A 71 5.46 -12.62 -9.00
C ILE A 71 4.85 -13.53 -7.93
N LYS A 72 5.58 -13.73 -6.83
CA LYS A 72 5.13 -14.46 -5.65
C LYS A 72 4.88 -13.49 -4.51
N VAL A 73 3.67 -13.49 -3.99
CA VAL A 73 3.30 -12.69 -2.81
C VAL A 73 3.81 -13.37 -1.55
N VAL A 74 4.58 -12.64 -0.73
CA VAL A 74 5.04 -13.05 0.60
C VAL A 74 4.05 -12.59 1.67
N SER A 75 3.51 -11.38 1.53
CA SER A 75 2.60 -10.78 2.49
C SER A 75 1.62 -9.82 1.78
N SER A 76 0.39 -9.72 2.29
CA SER A 76 -0.69 -8.90 1.74
C SER A 76 -1.58 -8.39 2.88
N TYR A 77 -2.92 -8.38 2.78
CA TYR A 77 -3.78 -7.89 3.85
C TYR A 77 -3.47 -8.53 5.21
N ARG A 78 -3.37 -7.66 6.23
CA ARG A 78 -3.25 -8.04 7.64
C ARG A 78 -4.28 -7.24 8.41
N ASN A 79 -5.14 -7.91 9.18
CA ASN A 79 -6.00 -7.20 10.13
C ASN A 79 -5.19 -6.73 11.35
N TYR A 80 -5.83 -5.92 12.20
CA TYR A 80 -5.24 -5.36 13.42
C TYR A 80 -4.68 -6.44 14.34
N ALA A 81 -5.45 -7.52 14.58
CA ALA A 81 -5.03 -8.61 15.45
C ALA A 81 -3.77 -9.35 14.94
N HIS A 82 -3.65 -9.54 13.61
CA HIS A 82 -2.44 -10.08 13.02
C HIS A 82 -1.26 -9.12 13.22
N GLN A 83 -1.43 -7.83 12.93
CA GLN A 83 -0.36 -6.85 13.14
C GLN A 83 0.06 -6.78 14.62
N ASN A 84 -0.89 -6.88 15.56
CA ASN A 84 -0.58 -6.93 17.00
C ASN A 84 0.26 -8.16 17.38
N ARG A 85 -0.06 -9.35 16.86
CA ARG A 85 0.78 -10.54 17.08
C ARG A 85 2.21 -10.35 16.57
N ILE A 86 2.39 -9.68 15.43
CA ILE A 86 3.74 -9.37 14.90
C ILE A 86 4.46 -8.41 15.85
N TRP A 87 3.78 -7.34 16.27
CA TRP A 87 4.29 -6.35 17.21
C TRP A 87 4.74 -7.00 18.52
N GLU A 88 3.85 -7.72 19.20
CA GLU A 88 4.14 -8.35 20.49
C GLU A 88 5.30 -9.35 20.40
N ARG A 89 5.32 -10.18 19.35
CA ARG A 89 6.39 -11.15 19.14
C ARG A 89 7.74 -10.45 18.99
N LYS A 90 7.82 -9.38 18.19
CA LYS A 90 9.07 -8.64 18.00
C LYS A 90 9.48 -7.91 19.28
N TYR A 91 8.54 -7.25 19.96
CA TYR A 91 8.79 -6.54 21.21
C TYR A 91 9.37 -7.46 22.28
N LYS A 92 8.70 -8.58 22.56
CA LYS A 92 9.19 -9.62 23.48
C LYS A 92 10.57 -10.14 23.07
N ALA A 93 10.77 -10.46 21.78
CA ALA A 93 12.05 -10.99 21.32
C ALA A 93 13.21 -10.01 21.50
N PHE A 94 12.99 -8.70 21.31
CA PHE A 94 14.03 -7.69 21.49
C PHE A 94 14.30 -7.37 22.96
N THR A 95 13.26 -7.28 23.79
CA THR A 95 13.44 -7.04 25.23
C THR A 95 14.06 -8.25 25.94
N THR A 96 13.73 -9.49 25.55
CA THR A 96 14.44 -10.70 26.02
C THR A 96 15.93 -10.68 25.66
N LYS A 97 16.30 -10.03 24.55
CA LYS A 97 17.70 -9.79 24.15
C LYS A 97 18.33 -8.56 24.85
N LYS A 98 17.76 -8.13 25.98
CA LYS A 98 18.24 -7.02 26.83
C LYS A 98 18.21 -5.64 26.17
N MET A 99 17.43 -5.45 25.10
CA MET A 99 17.13 -4.09 24.62
C MET A 99 16.17 -3.40 25.59
N THR A 100 16.37 -2.10 25.82
CA THR A 100 15.35 -1.26 26.48
C THR A 100 14.06 -1.22 25.66
N PRO A 101 12.89 -0.95 26.28
CA PRO A 101 11.62 -0.76 25.57
C PRO A 101 11.72 0.18 24.37
N GLU A 102 12.37 1.33 24.53
CA GLU A 102 12.55 2.35 23.49
C GLU A 102 13.43 1.83 22.35
N GLN A 103 14.52 1.13 22.66
CA GLN A 103 15.37 0.48 21.64
C GLN A 103 14.61 -0.60 20.89
N ALA A 104 13.80 -1.41 21.59
CA ALA A 104 12.97 -2.43 20.98
C ALA A 104 11.93 -1.81 20.03
N ILE A 105 11.22 -0.76 20.47
CA ILE A 105 10.25 -0.01 19.65
C ILE A 105 10.95 0.56 18.41
N LYS A 106 12.06 1.28 18.58
CA LYS A 106 12.86 1.84 17.47
C LYS A 106 13.27 0.75 16.49
N LYS A 107 13.70 -0.41 16.98
CA LYS A 107 14.09 -1.54 16.13
C LYS A 107 12.92 -2.16 15.36
N ILE A 108 11.73 -2.20 15.95
CA ILE A 108 10.52 -2.70 15.29
C ILE A 108 10.14 -1.79 14.13
N ILE A 109 10.12 -0.48 14.37
CA ILE A 109 9.68 0.53 13.40
C ILE A 109 10.68 0.81 12.28
N GLU A 110 11.83 0.12 12.24
CA GLU A 110 12.68 0.11 11.04
C GLU A 110 12.00 -0.58 9.84
N TYR A 111 11.20 -1.63 10.10
CA TYR A 111 10.60 -2.52 9.07
C TYR A 111 9.20 -3.05 9.46
N SER A 112 8.52 -2.47 10.44
CA SER A 112 7.19 -2.93 10.87
C SER A 112 6.42 -1.84 11.57
N THR A 113 5.12 -1.85 11.37
CA THR A 113 4.26 -0.79 11.86
C THR A 113 3.69 -1.10 13.25
N ILE A 114 3.32 -0.04 13.97
CA ILE A 114 2.45 -0.11 15.15
C ILE A 114 1.06 -0.61 14.70
N PRO A 115 0.40 -1.54 15.40
CA PRO A 115 -0.95 -2.01 15.05
C PRO A 115 -1.94 -0.85 14.83
N GLY A 116 -2.71 -0.91 13.73
CA GLY A 116 -3.60 0.19 13.32
C GLY A 116 -2.95 1.24 12.42
N THR A 117 -1.65 1.10 12.13
CA THR A 117 -0.89 2.03 11.26
C THR A 117 -0.27 1.34 10.04
N SER A 118 -0.56 0.05 9.84
CA SER A 118 -0.08 -0.70 8.68
C SER A 118 -0.86 -0.38 7.42
N ARG A 119 -0.17 -0.07 6.32
CA ARG A 119 -0.82 0.02 4.99
C ARG A 119 -1.39 -1.32 4.51
N HIS A 120 -0.88 -2.45 5.03
CA HIS A 120 -1.50 -3.76 4.76
C HIS A 120 -2.93 -3.88 5.30
N HIS A 121 -3.35 -3.00 6.22
CA HIS A 121 -4.76 -2.93 6.64
C HIS A 121 -5.69 -2.54 5.49
N TRP A 122 -5.16 -1.89 4.44
CA TRP A 122 -5.97 -1.35 3.36
C TRP A 122 -6.34 -2.38 2.31
N GLY A 123 -5.64 -3.52 2.27
CA GLY A 123 -5.83 -4.54 1.24
C GLY A 123 -5.39 -4.05 -0.14
N THR A 124 -4.47 -3.09 -0.18
CA THR A 124 -3.89 -2.49 -1.39
C THR A 124 -2.41 -2.80 -1.54
N ASP A 125 -1.78 -3.30 -0.47
CA ASP A 125 -0.32 -3.41 -0.35
C ASP A 125 0.13 -4.88 -0.38
N LEU A 126 1.27 -5.13 -1.01
CA LEU A 126 1.89 -6.44 -1.21
C LEU A 126 3.39 -6.37 -0.96
N ASP A 127 3.90 -7.42 -0.29
CA ASP A 127 5.31 -7.75 -0.30
C ASP A 127 5.53 -8.86 -1.34
N ILE A 128 6.36 -8.62 -2.35
CA ILE A 128 6.56 -9.55 -3.47
C ILE A 128 8.01 -9.98 -3.65
N VAL A 129 8.20 -11.20 -4.17
CA VAL A 129 9.50 -11.76 -4.57
C VAL A 129 9.37 -12.50 -5.89
N ASP A 130 10.50 -12.80 -6.54
CA ASP A 130 10.49 -13.66 -7.72
C ASP A 130 10.33 -15.12 -7.26
N GLY A 131 9.23 -15.73 -7.66
CA GLY A 131 8.93 -17.12 -7.39
C GLY A 131 9.74 -18.09 -8.26
N ASN A 132 10.31 -17.66 -9.39
CA ASN A 132 11.16 -18.50 -10.23
C ASN A 132 12.62 -18.52 -9.75
N ALA A 133 13.03 -17.54 -8.93
CA ALA A 133 14.37 -17.44 -8.42
C ALA A 133 14.62 -18.36 -7.20
N PRO A 134 15.90 -18.70 -6.91
CA PRO A 134 16.27 -19.34 -5.65
C PRO A 134 15.75 -18.55 -4.44
N GLN A 135 15.22 -19.26 -3.43
CA GLN A 135 14.61 -18.64 -2.26
C GLN A 135 15.62 -18.59 -1.10
N PRO A 136 16.25 -17.44 -0.80
CA PRO A 136 17.24 -17.34 0.26
C PRO A 136 16.59 -17.40 1.66
N LYS A 137 17.43 -17.64 2.69
CA LYS A 137 17.01 -17.49 4.08
C LYS A 137 16.75 -16.02 4.38
N GLY A 138 15.47 -15.68 4.58
CA GLY A 138 15.01 -14.29 4.68
C GLY A 138 14.76 -13.71 3.30
N LEU A 139 13.49 -13.74 2.88
CA LEU A 139 13.08 -13.31 1.54
C LEU A 139 13.12 -11.78 1.37
N LEU A 140 12.59 -11.06 2.37
CA LEU A 140 12.44 -9.61 2.35
C LEU A 140 13.69 -8.93 2.95
N LEU A 141 14.80 -9.04 2.23
CA LEU A 141 16.06 -8.37 2.56
C LEU A 141 16.52 -7.59 1.34
N GLU A 142 16.93 -6.34 1.54
CA GLU A 142 17.29 -5.42 0.46
C GLU A 142 18.30 -6.02 -0.53
N LYS A 143 19.35 -6.66 0.00
CA LYS A 143 20.39 -7.34 -0.78
C LYS A 143 19.86 -8.38 -1.77
N ASN A 144 18.66 -8.93 -1.54
CA ASN A 144 18.08 -9.91 -2.44
C ASN A 144 17.55 -9.27 -3.73
N PHE A 145 17.32 -7.96 -3.74
CA PHE A 145 16.75 -7.20 -4.87
C PHE A 145 17.80 -6.32 -5.57
N ALA A 146 19.04 -6.29 -5.07
CA ALA A 146 20.11 -5.46 -5.60
C ALA A 146 21.18 -6.30 -6.32
N SER A 147 21.77 -5.77 -7.39
CA SER A 147 22.90 -6.39 -8.13
C SER A 147 22.65 -7.87 -8.44
N GLU A 148 23.47 -8.77 -7.89
CA GLU A 148 23.41 -10.23 -8.07
C GLU A 148 22.38 -10.93 -7.14
N GLY A 149 21.54 -10.17 -6.45
CA GLY A 149 20.48 -10.70 -5.59
C GLY A 149 19.45 -11.51 -6.40
N PRO A 150 18.89 -12.61 -5.85
CA PRO A 150 18.00 -13.50 -6.59
C PRO A 150 16.74 -12.83 -7.15
N PHE A 151 16.31 -11.70 -6.58
CA PHE A 151 15.12 -10.95 -6.98
C PHE A 151 15.45 -9.66 -7.76
N CYS A 152 16.70 -9.47 -8.21
CA CYS A 152 17.09 -8.28 -8.97
C CYS A 152 16.28 -8.10 -10.25
N LYS A 153 16.08 -9.18 -11.02
CA LYS A 153 15.27 -9.16 -12.25
C LYS A 153 13.82 -8.75 -12.01
N LEU A 154 13.22 -9.23 -10.91
CA LEU A 154 11.90 -8.76 -10.49
C LEU A 154 11.94 -7.27 -10.19
N LYS A 155 12.92 -6.80 -9.41
CA LYS A 155 13.00 -5.38 -9.04
C LYS A 155 13.11 -4.48 -10.28
N GLU A 156 14.00 -4.81 -11.21
CA GLU A 156 14.16 -4.08 -12.46
C GLU A 156 12.88 -4.06 -13.30
N TRP A 157 12.14 -5.17 -13.32
CA TRP A 157 10.86 -5.24 -14.03
C TRP A 157 9.81 -4.36 -13.34
N MET A 158 9.71 -4.44 -12.01
CA MET A 158 8.77 -3.61 -11.26
C MET A 158 9.05 -2.11 -11.46
N ASP A 159 10.31 -1.69 -11.43
CA ASP A 159 10.70 -0.28 -11.65
C ASP A 159 10.28 0.26 -13.01
N ARG A 160 10.21 -0.59 -14.03
CA ARG A 160 9.82 -0.19 -15.38
C ARG A 160 8.31 -0.27 -15.63
N HIS A 161 7.61 -1.14 -14.93
CA HIS A 161 6.27 -1.56 -15.33
C HIS A 161 5.19 -1.40 -14.27
N ALA A 162 5.51 -1.40 -12.97
CA ALA A 162 4.51 -1.42 -11.90
C ALA A 162 3.50 -0.27 -11.99
N SER A 163 3.98 0.95 -12.25
CA SER A 163 3.16 2.15 -12.37
C SER A 163 2.10 2.04 -13.47
N SER A 164 2.39 1.31 -14.57
CA SER A 164 1.43 1.09 -15.65
C SER A 164 0.22 0.24 -15.24
N PHE A 165 0.35 -0.52 -14.15
CA PHE A 165 -0.73 -1.26 -13.50
C PHE A 165 -1.23 -0.56 -12.22
N GLY A 166 -0.87 0.71 -12.01
CA GLY A 166 -1.27 1.47 -10.83
C GLY A 166 -0.60 0.99 -9.52
N PHE A 167 0.52 0.29 -9.60
CA PHE A 167 1.31 -0.10 -8.42
C PHE A 167 2.55 0.77 -8.28
N GLU A 168 2.78 1.28 -7.07
CA GLU A 168 3.95 2.10 -6.76
C GLU A 168 4.72 1.52 -5.57
N LEU A 169 6.04 1.65 -5.61
CA LEU A 169 6.91 1.32 -4.50
C LEU A 169 6.68 2.31 -3.35
N VAL A 170 6.44 1.84 -2.13
CA VAL A 170 6.10 2.72 -1.00
C VAL A 170 7.33 3.26 -0.29
N TYR A 171 8.24 2.37 0.11
CA TYR A 171 9.44 2.72 0.85
C TYR A 171 10.64 2.69 -0.09
N THR A 172 10.99 3.85 -0.64
CA THR A 172 12.03 4.04 -1.67
C THR A 172 13.43 4.21 -1.07
N ASN A 173 14.47 4.09 -1.90
CA ASN A 173 15.86 4.34 -1.48
C ASN A 173 16.29 5.81 -1.68
N LYS A 174 15.33 6.75 -1.64
CA LYS A 174 15.64 8.17 -1.82
C LYS A 174 16.41 8.69 -0.60
N GLU A 175 17.51 9.38 -0.84
CA GLU A 175 18.31 9.98 0.22
C GLU A 175 17.48 10.94 1.09
N GLY A 176 17.79 10.98 2.38
CA GLY A 176 17.13 11.85 3.35
C GLY A 176 15.84 11.28 3.96
N ARG A 177 15.37 10.12 3.51
CA ARG A 177 14.25 9.41 4.17
C ARG A 177 14.63 8.96 5.58
N LYS A 178 13.74 9.21 6.54
CA LYS A 178 13.91 8.95 7.98
C LYS A 178 13.10 7.77 8.51
N GLY A 179 11.97 7.49 7.86
CA GLY A 179 10.98 6.50 8.27
C GLY A 179 11.41 5.04 8.16
N PHE A 180 10.47 4.20 7.71
CA PHE A 180 10.79 2.83 7.34
C PHE A 180 11.95 2.79 6.35
N LYS A 181 12.82 1.80 6.54
CA LYS A 181 13.96 1.55 5.67
C LYS A 181 13.50 1.24 4.26
N TYR A 182 14.44 1.24 3.31
CA TYR A 182 14.15 0.87 1.93
C TYR A 182 13.58 -0.57 1.87
N GLU A 183 12.42 -0.72 1.23
CA GLU A 183 11.74 -2.00 1.08
C GLU A 183 11.43 -2.26 -0.41
N PRO A 184 12.39 -2.76 -1.21
CA PRO A 184 12.24 -2.98 -2.65
C PRO A 184 11.10 -3.94 -3.06
N TRP A 185 10.49 -4.61 -2.09
CA TRP A 185 9.40 -5.57 -2.24
C TRP A 185 8.01 -4.99 -2.00
N HIS A 186 7.89 -3.82 -1.36
CA HIS A 186 6.62 -3.31 -0.84
C HIS A 186 5.94 -2.37 -1.84
N TYR A 187 4.91 -2.87 -2.53
CA TYR A 187 4.15 -2.11 -3.52
C TYR A 187 2.70 -1.91 -3.08
N THR A 188 2.13 -0.77 -3.43
CA THR A 188 0.73 -0.40 -3.13
C THR A 188 -0.04 -0.06 -4.40
N TYR A 189 -1.31 -0.47 -4.48
CA TYR A 189 -2.20 -0.04 -5.55
C TYR A 189 -2.71 1.38 -5.31
N THR A 190 -2.20 2.34 -6.08
CA THR A 190 -2.39 3.78 -5.87
C THR A 190 -3.82 4.28 -5.99
N PRO A 191 -4.67 3.78 -6.93
CA PRO A 191 -6.04 4.30 -7.07
C PRO A 191 -6.90 4.11 -5.82
N LEU A 192 -6.57 3.14 -4.97
CA LEU A 192 -7.22 2.94 -3.67
C LEU A 192 -6.40 3.51 -2.51
N SER A 193 -5.08 3.36 -2.53
CA SER A 193 -4.27 3.67 -1.35
C SER A 193 -4.09 5.18 -1.12
N ILE A 194 -4.09 6.01 -2.16
CA ILE A 194 -4.02 7.48 -2.04
C ILE A 194 -5.28 8.04 -1.33
N PRO A 195 -6.52 7.76 -1.78
CA PRO A 195 -7.70 8.27 -1.07
C PRO A 195 -7.83 7.67 0.34
N MET A 196 -7.36 6.43 0.57
CA MET A 196 -7.28 5.85 1.92
C MET A 196 -6.29 6.59 2.81
N LEU A 197 -5.10 6.94 2.32
CA LEU A 197 -4.14 7.75 3.09
C LEU A 197 -4.72 9.13 3.42
N LYS A 198 -5.39 9.77 2.46
CA LYS A 198 -6.08 11.06 2.68
C LYS A 198 -7.15 10.96 3.78
N ALA A 199 -7.90 9.87 3.82
CA ALA A 199 -8.86 9.61 4.90
C ALA A 199 -8.17 9.28 6.23
N TYR A 200 -7.10 8.48 6.19
CA TYR A 200 -6.34 8.06 7.37
C TYR A 200 -5.71 9.24 8.11
N ARG A 201 -5.20 10.23 7.36
CA ARG A 201 -4.61 11.47 7.91
C ARG A 201 -5.60 12.32 8.72
N LYS A 202 -6.90 12.07 8.62
CA LYS A 202 -7.95 12.75 9.41
C LYS A 202 -8.20 12.07 10.76
N ILE A 203 -7.61 10.89 10.99
CA ILE A 203 -7.74 10.16 12.26
C ILE A 203 -6.78 10.78 13.28
N ASP A 204 -7.27 10.99 14.50
CA ASP A 204 -6.43 11.32 15.66
C ASP A 204 -5.64 10.08 16.09
N ILE A 205 -4.50 9.85 15.43
CA ILE A 205 -3.65 8.67 15.67
C ILE A 205 -3.14 8.62 17.11
N LYS A 206 -2.82 9.78 17.70
CA LYS A 206 -2.40 9.85 19.10
C LYS A 206 -3.47 9.24 20.00
N LYS A 207 -4.70 9.75 19.91
CA LYS A 207 -5.82 9.25 20.72
C LYS A 207 -6.12 7.78 20.49
N GLU A 208 -5.96 7.28 19.27
CA GLU A 208 -6.19 5.86 18.99
C GLU A 208 -5.06 4.95 19.50
N LEU A 209 -3.81 5.43 19.52
CA LEU A 209 -2.68 4.70 20.11
C LEU A 209 -2.70 4.73 21.64
N GLU A 210 -3.13 5.82 22.27
CA GLU A 210 -3.32 5.90 23.73
C GLU A 210 -4.38 4.91 24.24
N LYS A 211 -5.44 4.70 23.46
CA LYS A 211 -6.45 3.67 23.74
C LYS A 211 -5.93 2.26 23.48
N ALA A 212 -4.89 2.11 22.67
CA ALA A 212 -4.36 0.82 22.28
C ALA A 212 -3.48 0.28 23.41
N ASN A 213 -3.96 -0.74 24.12
CA ASN A 213 -3.20 -1.43 25.17
C ASN A 213 -2.10 -2.35 24.58
N LEU A 214 -1.13 -1.76 23.88
CA LEU A 214 -0.05 -2.48 23.20
C LEU A 214 1.16 -2.66 24.12
N LEU A 215 1.92 -3.74 23.95
CA LEU A 215 3.20 -3.88 24.64
C LEU A 215 4.15 -2.74 24.26
N GLY A 216 4.72 -2.08 25.27
CA GLY A 216 5.59 -0.91 25.08
C GLY A 216 4.85 0.42 24.86
N SER A 217 3.51 0.43 24.84
CA SER A 217 2.71 1.66 24.64
C SER A 217 2.96 2.74 25.70
N SER A 218 3.39 2.37 26.90
CA SER A 218 3.82 3.32 27.95
C SER A 218 4.98 4.24 27.51
N HIS A 219 5.71 3.88 26.45
CA HIS A 219 6.81 4.67 25.90
C HIS A 219 6.42 5.46 24.64
N PHE A 220 5.14 5.45 24.26
CA PHE A 220 4.62 6.25 23.14
C PHE A 220 4.37 7.69 23.61
N THR A 221 5.46 8.43 23.81
CA THR A 221 5.39 9.87 24.15
C THR A 221 4.79 10.67 22.99
N ASP A 222 4.26 11.86 23.29
CA ASP A 222 3.74 12.78 22.27
C ASP A 222 4.76 13.04 21.15
N THR A 223 6.00 13.32 21.54
CA THR A 223 7.11 13.52 20.61
C THR A 223 7.36 12.28 19.76
N PHE A 224 7.34 11.09 20.35
CA PHE A 224 7.49 9.84 19.60
C PHE A 224 6.37 9.66 18.58
N ILE A 225 5.11 9.87 18.97
CA ILE A 225 3.96 9.69 18.08
C ILE A 225 4.01 10.70 16.93
N GLN A 226 4.32 11.96 17.21
CA GLN A 226 4.47 12.99 16.17
C GLN A 226 5.58 12.64 15.18
N ASN A 227 6.75 12.22 15.67
CA ASN A 227 7.84 11.77 14.81
C ASN A 227 7.45 10.54 14.00
N TYR A 228 6.80 9.55 14.62
CA TYR A 228 6.33 8.35 13.92
C TYR A 228 5.33 8.68 12.80
N ILE A 229 4.40 9.61 13.02
CA ILE A 229 3.48 10.05 11.97
C ILE A 229 4.25 10.70 10.80
N ASN A 230 5.13 11.65 11.10
CA ASN A 230 5.85 12.41 10.07
C ASN A 230 6.86 11.54 9.32
N GLU A 231 7.60 10.69 10.03
CA GLU A 231 8.70 9.91 9.49
C GLU A 231 8.23 8.53 9.02
N ASN A 232 7.47 7.75 9.80
CA ASN A 232 7.11 6.39 9.38
C ASN A 232 5.86 6.35 8.49
N ILE A 233 4.86 7.18 8.75
CA ILE A 233 3.58 7.14 8.01
C ILE A 233 3.64 8.01 6.74
N LEU A 234 4.23 9.20 6.83
CA LEU A 234 4.17 10.21 5.77
C LEU A 234 5.45 10.34 4.93
N ASP A 235 6.62 9.95 5.42
CA ASP A 235 7.86 9.93 4.64
C ASP A 235 7.92 8.65 3.77
N ILE A 236 7.05 8.62 2.76
CA ILE A 236 6.90 7.55 1.76
C ILE A 236 7.19 8.09 0.35
N ASN A 237 7.02 7.27 -0.68
CA ASN A 237 7.11 7.74 -2.06
C ASN A 237 6.18 8.95 -2.29
N PRO A 238 6.69 10.12 -2.75
CA PRO A 238 5.89 11.32 -2.95
C PRO A 238 4.70 11.15 -3.90
N GLU A 239 4.75 10.19 -4.84
CA GLU A 239 3.63 9.85 -5.73
C GLU A 239 2.40 9.30 -4.97
N LEU A 240 2.53 9.00 -3.67
CA LEU A 240 1.47 8.45 -2.83
C LEU A 240 0.75 9.47 -1.94
N LEU A 241 1.18 10.74 -1.94
CA LEU A 241 0.74 11.77 -0.98
C LEU A 241 -0.48 12.61 -1.43
#